data_AF-N9G4T6-F1
#
_entry.id   AF-N9G4T6-F1
#
_cell.length_a   1.000
_cell.length_b   1.000
_cell.length_c   1.000
_cell.angle_alpha   90.00
_cell.angle_beta   90.00
_cell.angle_gamma   90.00
#
_symmetry.space_group_name_H-M   'P 1'
#
loop_
_entity.id
_entity.type
_entity.pdbx_description
1 polymer ?
#
loop_
_entity_poly.entity_id
_entity_poly.type
_entity_poly.pdbx_seq_one_letter_code
_entity_poly.pdbx_strand_id
1 'polypeptide(L)'
;MQQTADGIRVSEPLFPAASSFSTEATLSVRPKYQRYGFRFHGSASEYFGIWMVNLMLTIVTLTLYSPWAKARRMRYFYGNTQFLKHRFDFVAMPSRILLGRLFALELYLVTVVLTNYSILATSSLLMVAALCLPWLIRMTLKFKARNSKYGNVRFYFNGSNREAYRVLFLAILINTLLCCCLVQ
;
A
#
# COMPACT_ATOMS: atom_id res chain seq x y z
N MET A 1 54.19 11.24 -68.37
CA MET A 1 52.76 10.91 -68.22
C MET A 1 52.70 9.60 -67.41
N GLN A 2 52.68 9.67 -66.08
CA GLN A 2 51.49 9.56 -65.22
C GLN A 2 50.70 8.25 -65.38
N GLN A 3 50.89 7.34 -64.41
CA GLN A 3 49.94 6.30 -63.99
C GLN A 3 50.44 5.78 -62.62
N THR A 4 49.98 6.31 -61.48
CA THR A 4 48.75 5.98 -60.73
C THR A 4 48.44 4.49 -60.62
N ALA A 5 48.92 3.86 -59.55
CA ALA A 5 48.25 2.77 -58.84
C ALA A 5 49.00 2.56 -57.51
N ASP A 6 48.93 3.56 -56.62
CA ASP A 6 49.42 3.41 -55.26
C ASP A 6 48.47 2.45 -54.53
N GLY A 7 48.99 1.27 -54.22
CA GLY A 7 48.24 0.19 -53.59
C GLY A 7 47.76 0.64 -52.22
N ILE A 8 46.45 0.63 -52.04
CA ILE A 8 45.77 0.83 -50.76
C ILE A 8 46.37 -0.16 -49.74
N ARG A 9 47.26 0.31 -48.87
CA ARG A 9 47.61 -0.42 -47.64
C ARG A 9 46.42 -0.33 -46.71
N VAL A 10 45.63 -1.40 -46.67
CA VAL A 10 44.66 -1.66 -45.62
C VAL A 10 45.42 -1.66 -44.30
N SER A 11 45.32 -0.56 -43.56
CA SER A 11 45.82 -0.46 -42.19
C SER A 11 45.18 -1.58 -41.36
N GLU A 12 46.01 -2.29 -40.59
CA GLU A 12 45.59 -3.32 -39.63
C GLU A 12 44.28 -2.95 -38.91
N PRO A 13 43.36 -3.89 -38.69
CA PRO A 13 42.20 -3.62 -37.88
C PRO A 13 42.67 -3.19 -36.48
N LEU A 14 42.22 -2.01 -36.02
CA LEU A 14 42.47 -1.46 -34.68
C LEU A 14 41.93 -2.36 -33.55
N PHE A 15 41.32 -3.48 -33.90
CA PHE A 15 40.77 -4.46 -32.98
C PHE A 15 41.59 -5.75 -33.06
N PRO A 16 42.20 -6.20 -31.96
CA PRO A 16 42.85 -7.51 -31.92
C PRO A 16 41.83 -8.59 -32.30
N ALA A 17 42.28 -9.56 -33.09
CA ALA A 17 41.47 -10.69 -33.55
C ALA A 17 40.64 -11.26 -32.39
N ALA A 18 39.35 -11.51 -32.64
CA ALA A 18 38.37 -12.01 -31.68
C ALA A 18 38.67 -13.43 -31.12
N SER A 19 39.90 -13.93 -31.27
CA SER A 19 40.37 -15.23 -30.78
C SER A 19 40.98 -15.18 -29.38
N SER A 20 41.09 -14.00 -28.75
CA SER A 20 41.56 -13.88 -27.36
C SER A 20 40.45 -13.59 -26.35
N PHE A 21 39.18 -13.82 -26.70
CA PHE A 21 38.12 -13.98 -25.70
C PHE A 21 38.28 -15.37 -25.05
N SER A 22 39.39 -15.56 -24.34
CA SER A 22 39.59 -16.70 -23.48
C SER A 22 38.45 -16.73 -22.47
N THR A 23 37.65 -17.80 -22.54
CA THR A 23 36.52 -18.18 -21.69
C THR A 23 36.84 -18.20 -20.17
N GLU A 24 38.07 -17.90 -19.77
CA GLU A 24 38.58 -18.06 -18.40
C GLU A 24 38.33 -16.88 -17.45
N ALA A 25 37.73 -15.78 -17.89
CA ALA A 25 37.47 -14.63 -17.01
C ALA A 25 35.98 -14.39 -16.69
N THR A 26 35.12 -15.40 -16.82
CA THR A 26 33.80 -15.36 -16.18
C THR A 26 33.91 -15.85 -14.73
N LEU A 27 34.78 -15.22 -13.93
CA LEU A 27 34.59 -15.22 -12.48
C LEU A 27 33.17 -14.71 -12.28
N SER A 28 32.26 -15.62 -11.90
CA SER A 28 30.87 -15.29 -11.68
C SER A 28 30.83 -14.20 -10.62
N VAL A 29 30.74 -12.93 -11.02
CA VAL A 29 30.48 -11.82 -10.12
C VAL A 29 29.04 -12.03 -9.67
N ARG A 30 28.86 -12.95 -8.72
CA ARG A 30 27.58 -13.14 -8.06
C ARG A 30 27.33 -11.80 -7.38
N PRO A 31 26.28 -11.05 -7.77
CA PRO A 31 25.98 -9.81 -7.06
C PRO A 31 25.90 -10.17 -5.57
N LYS A 32 26.72 -9.53 -4.75
CA LYS A 32 26.59 -9.66 -3.30
C LYS A 32 25.22 -9.09 -2.95
N TYR A 33 24.23 -9.96 -2.78
CA TYR A 33 22.93 -9.60 -2.26
C TYR A 33 23.13 -9.15 -0.81
N GLN A 34 23.40 -7.86 -0.60
CA GLN A 34 23.37 -7.27 0.74
C GLN A 34 21.91 -7.32 1.20
N ARG A 35 21.63 -8.26 2.11
CA ARG A 35 20.34 -8.34 2.78
C ARG A 35 20.24 -7.17 3.75
N TYR A 36 19.42 -6.19 3.40
CA TYR A 36 19.06 -5.13 4.33
C TYR A 36 17.83 -5.56 5.11
N GLY A 37 17.99 -5.71 6.42
CA GLY A 37 16.89 -5.98 7.33
C GLY A 37 16.12 -4.72 7.70
N PHE A 38 14.84 -4.88 8.02
CA PHE A 38 14.08 -3.85 8.73
C PHE A 38 14.57 -3.76 10.17
N ARG A 39 14.80 -2.54 10.66
CA ARG A 39 15.14 -2.27 12.07
C ARG A 39 14.05 -1.42 12.70
N PHE A 40 13.49 -1.89 13.81
CA PHE A 40 12.51 -1.16 14.59
C PHE A 40 13.15 -0.65 15.88
N HIS A 41 13.12 0.66 16.10
CA HIS A 41 13.78 1.32 17.24
C HIS A 41 12.79 1.75 18.34
N GLY A 42 11.52 1.37 18.22
CA GLY A 42 10.48 1.81 19.17
C GLY A 42 10.58 1.06 20.50
N SER A 43 10.46 1.80 21.61
CA SER A 43 10.31 1.22 22.94
C SER A 43 8.85 0.91 23.27
N ALA A 44 8.61 -0.17 24.01
CA ALA A 44 7.29 -0.51 24.53
C ALA A 44 6.81 0.48 25.60
N SER A 45 7.70 0.97 26.47
CA SER A 45 7.35 1.92 27.54
C SER A 45 6.95 3.28 26.99
N GLU A 46 7.67 3.77 25.98
CA GLU A 46 7.34 5.01 25.27
C GLU A 46 5.99 4.90 24.57
N TYR A 47 5.76 3.79 23.87
CA TYR A 47 4.47 3.51 23.22
C TYR A 47 3.33 3.42 24.23
N PHE A 48 3.56 2.78 25.38
CA PHE A 48 2.56 2.60 26.43
C PHE A 48 2.07 3.95 26.98
N GLY A 49 2.99 4.87 27.29
CA GLY A 49 2.64 6.22 27.73
C GLY A 49 1.76 6.96 26.71
N ILE A 50 2.13 6.90 25.42
CA ILE A 50 1.35 7.52 24.34
C ILE A 50 -0.03 6.86 24.20
N TRP A 51 -0.09 5.52 24.26
CA TRP A 51 -1.35 4.79 24.11
C TRP A 51 -2.31 5.04 25.26
N MET A 52 -1.81 5.06 26.50
CA MET A 52 -2.61 5.26 27.71
C MET A 52 -3.29 6.64 27.73
N VAL A 53 -2.53 7.70 27.41
CA VAL A 53 -3.09 9.07 27.31
C VAL A 53 -4.17 9.12 26.22
N ASN A 54 -3.89 8.54 25.05
CA ASN A 54 -4.88 8.50 23.97
C ASN A 54 -6.12 7.67 24.33
N LEU A 55 -5.99 6.62 25.14
CA LEU A 55 -7.10 5.82 25.62
C LEU A 55 -7.99 6.65 26.55
N MET A 56 -7.40 7.32 27.53
CA MET A 56 -8.11 8.22 28.44
C MET A 56 -8.89 9.30 27.66
N LEU A 57 -8.23 9.95 26.69
CA LEU A 57 -8.89 10.94 25.82
C LEU A 57 -10.03 10.33 24.99
N THR A 58 -9.87 9.10 24.51
CA THR A 58 -10.91 8.42 23.70
C THR A 58 -12.15 8.10 24.54
N ILE A 59 -11.96 7.68 25.80
CA ILE A 59 -13.05 7.40 26.75
C ILE A 59 -13.78 8.70 27.10
N VAL A 60 -13.04 9.74 27.51
CA VAL A 60 -13.62 11.04 27.90
C VAL A 60 -14.38 11.71 26.76
N THR A 61 -13.93 11.54 25.51
CA THR A 61 -14.57 12.15 24.32
C THR A 61 -15.63 11.26 23.65
N LEU A 62 -16.08 10.18 24.31
CA LEU A 62 -17.06 9.23 23.78
C LEU A 62 -16.69 8.78 22.34
N THR A 63 -15.46 8.34 22.14
CA THR A 63 -14.93 7.82 20.85
C THR A 63 -14.59 8.89 19.79
N LEU A 64 -14.93 10.17 19.98
CA LEU A 64 -14.66 11.20 18.97
C LEU A 64 -13.15 11.37 18.71
N TYR A 65 -12.29 11.29 19.74
CA TYR A 65 -10.84 11.45 19.60
C TYR A 65 -10.10 10.28 18.91
N SER A 66 -10.78 9.15 18.70
CA SER A 66 -10.15 7.92 18.18
C SER A 66 -9.42 8.06 16.82
N PRO A 67 -9.80 8.95 15.87
CA PRO A 67 -9.03 9.19 14.64
C PRO A 67 -7.66 9.84 14.89
N TRP A 68 -7.55 10.75 15.86
CA TRP A 68 -6.29 11.39 16.24
C TRP A 68 -5.36 10.40 16.94
N ALA A 69 -5.91 9.59 17.84
CA ALA A 69 -5.19 8.49 18.47
C ALA A 69 -4.61 7.53 17.42
N LYS A 70 -5.40 7.15 16.41
CA LYS A 70 -4.96 6.30 15.30
C LYS A 70 -3.83 6.96 14.49
N ALA A 71 -3.96 8.24 14.14
CA ALA A 71 -2.94 8.95 13.39
C ALA A 71 -1.61 9.07 14.16
N ARG A 72 -1.67 9.32 15.48
CA ARG A 72 -0.50 9.39 16.35
C ARG A 72 0.19 8.03 16.49
N ARG A 73 -0.56 6.94 16.66
CA ARG A 73 -0.04 5.57 16.65
C ARG A 73 0.72 5.28 15.34
N MET A 74 0.12 5.57 14.19
CA MET A 74 0.76 5.31 12.90
C MET A 74 2.06 6.11 12.72
N ARG A 75 2.08 7.39 13.14
CA ARG A 75 3.30 8.21 13.13
C ARG A 75 4.42 7.60 13.99
N TYR A 76 4.08 7.08 15.17
CA TYR A 76 5.06 6.42 16.05
C TYR A 76 5.68 5.18 15.39
N PHE A 77 4.86 4.26 14.87
CA PHE A 77 5.37 3.04 14.24
C PHE A 77 6.20 3.34 12.99
N TYR A 78 5.73 4.24 12.12
CA TYR A 78 6.43 4.58 10.88
C TYR A 78 7.76 5.28 11.19
N GLY A 79 7.76 6.27 12.09
CA GLY A 79 8.96 7.02 12.46
C GLY A 79 10.01 6.20 13.21
N ASN A 80 9.62 5.07 13.82
CA ASN A 80 10.54 4.13 14.48
C ASN A 80 10.92 2.93 13.60
N THR A 81 10.35 2.81 12.41
CA THR A 81 10.72 1.77 11.43
C THR A 81 11.75 2.34 10.46
N GLN A 82 12.95 1.75 10.45
CA GLN A 82 14.04 2.14 9.57
C GLN A 82 14.34 1.04 8.55
N PHE A 83 14.56 1.45 7.30
CA PHE A 83 15.05 0.60 6.22
C PHE A 83 16.25 1.30 5.55
N LEU A 84 17.31 0.55 5.22
CA LEU A 84 18.54 0.99 4.53
C LEU A 84 19.33 2.23 5.05
N LYS A 85 18.79 2.99 6.01
CA LYS A 85 19.27 4.22 6.71
C LYS A 85 18.17 5.31 6.82
N HIS A 86 17.06 5.20 6.07
CA HIS A 86 15.94 6.14 6.14
C HIS A 86 14.76 5.57 6.96
N ARG A 87 14.06 6.47 7.65
CA ARG A 87 12.83 6.16 8.37
C ARG A 87 11.63 6.30 7.44
N PHE A 88 10.56 5.57 7.72
CA PHE A 88 9.29 5.78 7.03
C PHE A 88 8.55 6.96 7.67
N ASP A 89 7.93 7.80 6.84
CA ASP A 89 7.13 8.92 7.31
C ASP A 89 5.66 8.71 6.95
N PHE A 90 4.77 9.05 7.89
CA PHE A 90 3.32 8.97 7.68
C PHE A 90 2.63 10.28 8.03
N VAL A 91 2.18 11.01 7.02
CA VAL A 91 1.57 12.34 7.17
C VAL A 91 0.09 12.25 6.85
N ALA A 92 -0.70 11.69 7.77
CA ALA A 92 -2.16 11.62 7.61
C ALA A 92 -2.89 12.69 8.43
N MET A 93 -3.87 13.35 7.80
CA MET A 93 -4.79 14.28 8.45
C MET A 93 -5.92 13.50 9.17
N PRO A 94 -6.03 13.59 10.50
CA PRO A 94 -7.01 12.83 11.28
C PRO A 94 -8.47 13.26 11.03
N SER A 95 -8.72 14.53 10.70
CA SER A 95 -10.06 15.06 10.41
C SER A 95 -10.74 14.37 9.22
N ARG A 96 -9.97 14.01 8.19
CA ARG A 96 -10.48 13.26 7.02
C ARG A 96 -10.91 11.84 7.38
N ILE A 97 -10.26 11.23 8.38
CA ILE A 97 -10.63 9.90 8.89
C ILE A 97 -11.91 10.00 9.72
N LEU A 98 -12.08 11.09 10.48
CA LEU A 98 -13.29 11.34 11.25
C LEU A 98 -14.51 11.51 10.35
N LEU A 99 -14.39 12.27 9.26
CA LEU A 99 -15.49 12.49 8.33
C LEU A 99 -16.05 11.18 7.75
N GLY A 100 -15.18 10.25 7.37
CA GLY A 100 -15.61 8.92 6.91
C GLY A 100 -16.36 8.11 7.99
N ARG A 101 -16.00 8.30 9.27
CA ARG A 101 -16.71 7.66 10.39
C ARG A 101 -18.05 8.31 10.69
N LEU A 102 -18.16 9.63 10.53
CA LEU A 102 -19.45 10.32 10.65
C LEU A 102 -20.41 9.81 9.59
N PHE A 103 -19.99 9.68 8.32
CA PHE A 103 -20.81 9.08 7.27
C PHE A 103 -21.19 7.62 7.56
N ALA A 104 -20.27 6.82 8.13
CA ALA A 104 -20.59 5.46 8.52
C ALA A 104 -21.60 5.39 9.68
N LEU A 105 -21.51 6.32 10.64
CA LEU A 105 -22.43 6.43 11.76
C LEU A 105 -23.81 6.90 11.28
N GLU A 106 -23.85 7.89 10.40
CA GLU A 106 -25.06 8.35 9.72
C GLU A 106 -25.76 7.21 8.98
N LEU A 107 -25.03 6.47 8.13
CA LEU A 107 -25.55 5.30 7.43
C LEU A 107 -26.10 4.24 8.40
N TYR A 108 -25.39 3.97 9.51
CA TYR A 108 -25.85 3.05 10.54
C TYR A 108 -27.16 3.51 11.19
N LEU A 109 -27.25 4.77 11.59
CA LEU A 109 -28.48 5.33 12.17
C LEU A 109 -29.66 5.23 11.20
N VAL A 110 -29.43 5.55 9.91
CA VAL A 110 -30.43 5.38 8.86
C VAL A 110 -30.88 3.91 8.78
N THR A 111 -29.95 2.94 8.83
CA THR A 111 -30.34 1.51 8.79
C THR A 111 -31.20 1.11 10.00
N VAL A 112 -30.88 1.59 11.21
CA VAL A 112 -31.66 1.31 12.42
C VAL A 112 -33.07 1.88 12.30
N VAL A 113 -33.20 3.11 11.81
CA VAL A 113 -34.51 3.76 11.62
C VAL A 113 -35.33 3.03 10.55
N LEU A 114 -34.76 2.78 9.36
CA LEU A 114 -35.46 2.10 8.26
C LEU A 114 -35.92 0.68 8.61
N THR A 115 -35.19 -0.02 9.48
CA THR A 115 -35.55 -1.37 9.93
C THR A 115 -36.90 -1.39 10.64
N ASN A 116 -37.27 -0.30 11.33
CA ASN A 116 -38.56 -0.18 12.01
C ASN A 116 -39.73 0.07 11.04
N TYR A 117 -39.48 0.56 9.83
CA TYR A 117 -40.52 0.88 8.86
C TYR A 117 -40.75 -0.25 7.85
N SER A 118 -39.69 -0.71 7.19
CA SER A 118 -39.80 -1.80 6.22
C SER A 118 -38.48 -2.55 6.05
N ILE A 119 -38.59 -3.88 6.03
CA ILE A 119 -37.45 -4.75 5.80
C ILE A 119 -36.87 -4.58 4.38
N LEU A 120 -37.73 -4.31 3.39
CA LEU A 120 -37.33 -4.12 1.99
C LEU A 120 -36.51 -2.84 1.77
N ALA A 121 -36.83 -1.74 2.47
CA ALA A 121 -36.02 -0.52 2.40
C ALA A 121 -34.64 -0.72 3.04
N THR A 122 -34.58 -1.52 4.12
CA THR A 122 -33.31 -1.81 4.80
C THR A 122 -32.40 -2.69 3.96
N SER A 123 -32.94 -3.75 3.36
CA SER A 123 -32.16 -4.66 2.52
C SER A 123 -31.63 -3.98 1.27
N SER A 124 -32.43 -3.12 0.63
CA SER A 124 -31.99 -2.32 -0.52
C SER A 124 -30.87 -1.35 -0.14
N LEU A 125 -30.97 -0.64 1.00
CA LEU A 125 -29.91 0.23 1.49
C LEU A 125 -28.61 -0.54 1.79
N LEU A 126 -28.71 -1.70 2.43
CA LEU A 126 -27.54 -2.56 2.71
C LEU A 126 -26.91 -3.09 1.43
N MET A 127 -27.71 -3.43 0.42
CA MET A 127 -27.19 -3.88 -0.87
C MET A 127 -26.40 -2.76 -1.55
N VAL A 128 -26.93 -1.53 -1.58
CA VAL A 128 -26.20 -0.36 -2.09
C VAL A 128 -24.92 -0.12 -1.30
N ALA A 129 -24.97 -0.17 0.04
CA ALA A 129 -23.79 -0.01 0.88
C ALA A 129 -22.71 -1.08 0.58
N ALA A 130 -23.12 -2.34 0.36
CA ALA A 130 -22.23 -3.43 -0.02
C ALA A 130 -21.54 -3.17 -1.37
N LEU A 131 -22.26 -2.63 -2.36
CA LEU A 131 -21.69 -2.22 -3.64
C LEU A 131 -20.71 -1.04 -3.51
N CYS A 132 -20.88 -0.19 -2.49
CA CYS A 132 -19.94 0.89 -2.20
C CYS A 132 -18.66 0.41 -1.50
N LEU A 133 -18.67 -0.70 -0.75
CA LEU A 133 -17.50 -1.23 -0.03
C LEU A 133 -16.21 -1.35 -0.86
N PRO A 134 -16.19 -1.96 -2.06
CA PRO A 134 -14.95 -2.09 -2.85
C PRO A 134 -14.36 -0.73 -3.22
N TRP A 135 -15.22 0.26 -3.45
CA TRP A 135 -14.82 1.63 -3.70
C TRP A 135 -14.24 2.28 -2.43
N LEU A 136 -14.87 2.10 -1.26
CA LEU A 136 -14.35 2.57 0.03
C LEU A 136 -12.97 1.96 0.36
N ILE A 137 -12.79 0.66 0.11
CA ILE A 137 -11.51 -0.03 0.32
C ILE A 137 -10.44 0.57 -0.59
N ARG A 138 -10.73 0.74 -1.88
CA ARG A 138 -9.83 1.40 -2.82
C ARG A 138 -9.45 2.81 -2.36
N MET A 139 -10.42 3.60 -1.91
CA MET A 139 -10.17 4.94 -1.36
C MET A 139 -9.26 4.90 -0.14
N THR A 140 -9.45 3.92 0.74
CA THR A 140 -8.60 3.72 1.93
C THR A 140 -7.17 3.37 1.55
N LEU A 141 -6.97 2.47 0.57
CA LEU A 141 -5.64 2.11 0.07
C LEU A 141 -4.94 3.29 -0.57
N LYS A 142 -5.67 4.04 -1.41
CA LYS A 142 -5.17 5.27 -2.05
C LYS A 142 -4.81 6.34 -1.01
N PHE A 143 -5.61 6.50 0.04
CA PHE A 143 -5.31 7.41 1.15
C PHE A 143 -4.05 6.97 1.90
N LYS A 144 -3.90 5.69 2.23
CA LYS A 144 -2.70 5.18 2.91
C LYS A 144 -1.45 5.41 2.07
N ALA A 145 -1.46 5.02 0.80
CA ALA A 145 -0.31 5.18 -0.09
C ALA A 145 0.13 6.66 -0.20
N ARG A 146 -0.82 7.57 -0.45
CA ARG A 146 -0.52 9.01 -0.59
C ARG A 146 0.08 9.65 0.67
N ASN A 147 -0.26 9.15 1.85
CA ASN A 147 0.21 9.68 3.12
C ASN A 147 1.49 8.97 3.63
N SER A 148 1.87 7.84 3.03
CA SER A 148 3.12 7.15 3.32
C SER A 148 4.26 7.68 2.44
N LYS A 149 5.42 7.93 3.05
CA LYS A 149 6.66 8.33 2.38
C LYS A 149 7.83 7.50 2.89
N TYR A 150 8.82 7.34 2.04
CA TYR A 150 10.10 6.74 2.39
C TYR A 150 11.22 7.60 1.79
N GLY A 151 12.01 8.25 2.65
CA GLY A 151 12.94 9.29 2.23
C GLY A 151 12.21 10.39 1.45
N ASN A 152 12.67 10.67 0.23
CA ASN A 152 12.06 11.70 -0.65
C ASN A 152 10.99 11.15 -1.62
N VAL A 153 10.67 9.85 -1.55
CA VAL A 153 9.72 9.20 -2.48
C VAL A 153 8.38 8.95 -1.78
N ARG A 154 7.27 9.27 -2.46
CA ARG A 154 5.91 9.01 -1.98
C ARG A 154 5.37 7.73 -2.60
N PHE A 155 4.63 6.94 -1.83
CA PHE A 155 3.99 5.75 -2.37
C PHE A 155 2.77 6.14 -3.22
N TYR A 156 2.71 5.58 -4.43
CA TYR A 156 1.56 5.75 -5.33
C TYR A 156 0.79 4.45 -5.44
N PHE A 157 -0.54 4.54 -5.36
CA PHE A 157 -1.43 3.40 -5.53
C PHE A 157 -2.09 3.46 -6.90
N ASN A 158 -1.74 2.52 -7.78
CA ASN A 158 -2.31 2.39 -9.12
C ASN A 158 -3.29 1.20 -9.19
N GLY A 159 -4.41 1.27 -8.47
CA GLY A 159 -5.51 0.31 -8.61
C GLY A 159 -6.71 0.96 -9.27
N SER A 160 -7.37 0.26 -10.20
CA SER A 160 -8.58 0.72 -10.90
C SER A 160 -9.85 0.42 -10.12
N ASN A 161 -10.95 1.16 -10.39
CA ASN A 161 -12.27 0.81 -9.85
C ASN A 161 -12.70 -0.57 -10.35
N ARG A 162 -12.50 -0.85 -11.64
CA ARG A 162 -12.93 -2.10 -12.27
C ARG A 162 -12.28 -3.32 -11.62
N GLU A 163 -11.02 -3.20 -11.22
CA GLU A 163 -10.28 -4.27 -10.55
C GLU A 163 -10.85 -4.53 -9.15
N ALA A 164 -11.17 -3.47 -8.40
CA ALA A 164 -11.78 -3.62 -7.07
C ALA A 164 -13.13 -4.35 -7.15
N TYR A 165 -13.99 -4.01 -8.12
CA TYR A 165 -15.26 -4.70 -8.35
C TYR A 165 -15.09 -6.14 -8.84
N ARG A 166 -14.10 -6.41 -9.71
CA ARG A 166 -13.77 -7.79 -10.14
C ARG A 166 -13.37 -8.68 -8.97
N VAL A 167 -12.50 -8.18 -8.09
CA VAL A 167 -12.07 -8.92 -6.90
C VAL A 167 -13.24 -9.18 -5.96
N LEU A 168 -14.14 -8.19 -5.77
CA LEU A 168 -15.35 -8.38 -4.96
C LEU A 168 -16.24 -9.47 -5.56
N PHE A 169 -16.55 -9.38 -6.85
CA PHE A 169 -17.42 -10.37 -7.51
C PHE A 169 -16.85 -11.78 -7.40
N LEU A 170 -15.54 -11.93 -7.65
CA LEU A 170 -14.84 -13.20 -7.50
C LEU A 170 -14.89 -13.71 -6.05
N ALA A 171 -14.69 -12.83 -5.06
CA ALA A 171 -14.74 -13.20 -3.65
C ALA A 171 -16.16 -13.61 -3.21
N ILE A 172 -17.21 -12.96 -3.71
CA ILE A 172 -18.60 -13.35 -3.45
C ILE A 172 -18.87 -14.72 -4.04
N LEU A 173 -18.51 -14.94 -5.31
CA LEU A 173 -18.68 -16.22 -6.00
C LEU A 173 -18.01 -17.37 -5.22
N ILE A 174 -16.74 -17.18 -4.83
CA ILE A 174 -15.99 -18.17 -4.06
C ILE A 174 -16.66 -18.45 -2.71
N ASN A 175 -17.10 -17.43 -1.97
CA ASN A 175 -17.78 -17.62 -0.69
C ASN A 175 -19.11 -18.36 -0.85
N THR A 176 -19.91 -18.03 -1.88
CA THR A 176 -21.18 -18.73 -2.14
C THR A 176 -20.96 -20.18 -2.53
N LEU A 177 -19.94 -20.47 -3.35
CA LEU A 177 -19.59 -21.84 -3.74
C LEU A 177 -19.06 -22.66 -2.56
N LEU A 178 -18.20 -22.06 -1.72
CA LEU A 178 -17.69 -22.69 -0.51
C LEU A 178 -18.82 -23.01 0.47
N CYS A 179 -19.73 -22.06 0.69
CA CYS A 179 -20.88 -22.24 1.58
C CYS A 179 -21.83 -23.33 1.05
N CYS A 180 -22.12 -23.34 -0.25
CA CYS A 180 -22.92 -24.39 -0.89
C CYS A 180 -22.30 -25.79 -0.70
N CYS A 181 -20.98 -25.90 -0.88
CA CYS A 181 -20.23 -27.15 -0.72
C CYS A 181 -20.16 -27.64 0.74
N LEU A 182 -20.17 -26.73 1.73
CA LEU A 182 -20.15 -27.09 3.16
C LEU A 182 -21.53 -27.48 3.72
N VAL A 183 -22.61 -27.10 3.04
CA VAL A 183 -24.00 -27.33 3.48
C VAL A 183 -24.61 -28.57 2.83
N GLN A 184 -24.03 -29.07 1.74
CA GLN A 184 -24.39 -30.35 1.11
C GLN A 184 -23.65 -31.52 1.76
#